data_AF-A0A520DFB0-F1
#
_entry.id   AF-A0A520DFB0-F1
#
_cell.length_a   1.000
_cell.length_b   1.000
_cell.length_c   1.000
_cell.angle_alpha   90.00
_cell.angle_beta   90.00
_cell.angle_gamma   90.00
#
_symmetry.space_group_name_H-M   'P 1'
#
loop_
_entity.id
_entity.type
_entity.pdbx_description
1 polymer ?
#
loop_
_entity_poly.entity_id
_entity_poly.type
_entity_poly.pdbx_seq_one_letter_code
_entity_poly.pdbx_strand_id
1 'polypeptide(L)'
;KLELPAIRQRMVDNLAHVDEKLARRVAEPLGIGAPDARAAAGRPGFRDHRIASTLEESRALSMVDTGDGSVKTRKVAILVADGVDSASLKPIREAIEAAGVTCKVIGPRLGTVASASKRQIEVDATFAAMPSVMFDAVLVPAGKDGIAALAQNGDAVHFVMEAFKHCKAICTVGEGVGLLRALQLGDEPAAAGLVVAKTPVTNLGDNTAALQIATDFMAALARHRHWERVGIDAIPA
;
A
#
# COMPACT_ATOMS: atom_id res chain seq x y z
N LYS A 1 17.97 15.70 -6.89
CA LYS A 1 17.79 17.11 -6.45
C LYS A 1 19.07 17.94 -6.57
N LEU A 2 20.25 17.43 -6.20
CA LEU A 2 21.51 18.17 -6.41
C LEU A 2 21.81 18.32 -7.90
N GLU A 3 22.03 19.56 -8.35
CA GLU A 3 22.28 19.86 -9.77
C GLU A 3 23.70 19.52 -10.20
N LEU A 4 24.69 19.87 -9.36
CA LEU A 4 26.11 19.70 -9.65
C LEU A 4 26.54 18.22 -9.62
N PRO A 5 26.94 17.61 -10.76
CA PRO A 5 27.33 16.21 -10.82
C PRO A 5 28.52 15.88 -9.91
N ALA A 6 29.47 16.80 -9.78
CA ALA A 6 30.65 16.63 -8.92
C ALA A 6 30.28 16.41 -7.45
N ILE A 7 29.18 17.00 -6.96
CA ILE A 7 28.71 16.77 -5.59
C ILE A 7 28.11 15.37 -5.46
N ARG A 8 27.33 14.93 -6.46
CA ARG A 8 26.75 13.57 -6.50
C ARG A 8 27.85 12.51 -6.52
N GLN A 9 28.89 12.71 -7.33
CA GLN A 9 30.06 11.82 -7.39
C GLN A 9 30.76 11.73 -6.04
N ARG A 10 31.09 12.87 -5.43
CA ARG A 10 31.75 12.90 -4.10
C ARG A 10 30.96 12.16 -3.03
N MET A 11 29.63 12.28 -3.06
CA MET A 11 28.77 11.57 -2.11
C MET A 11 28.82 10.05 -2.34
N VAL A 12 28.76 9.62 -3.60
CA VAL A 12 28.83 8.20 -3.97
C VAL A 12 30.21 7.60 -3.66
N ASP A 13 31.29 8.34 -3.89
CA ASP A 13 32.65 7.95 -3.50
C ASP A 13 32.76 7.73 -1.98
N ASN A 14 32.09 8.56 -1.19
CA ASN A 14 32.03 8.38 0.27
C ASN A 14 31.19 7.15 0.65
N LEU A 15 30.07 6.89 -0.03
CA LEU A 15 29.29 5.65 0.18
C LEU A 15 30.11 4.39 -0.11
N ALA A 16 31.04 4.43 -1.07
CA ALA A 16 31.92 3.30 -1.37
C ALA A 16 32.86 2.96 -0.21
N HIS A 17 33.13 3.91 0.70
CA HIS A 17 33.85 3.68 1.95
C HIS A 17 33.02 2.92 2.99
N VAL A 18 31.68 3.02 2.89
CA VAL A 18 30.73 2.33 3.77
C VAL A 18 30.44 0.94 3.21
N ASP A 19 29.82 0.88 2.03
CA ASP A 19 29.46 -0.35 1.33
C ASP A 19 29.49 -0.12 -0.19
N GLU A 20 30.27 -0.93 -0.89
CA GLU A 20 30.48 -0.77 -2.34
C GLU A 20 29.23 -1.09 -3.15
N LYS A 21 28.45 -2.08 -2.72
CA LYS A 21 27.22 -2.51 -3.41
C LYS A 21 26.15 -1.41 -3.34
N LEU A 22 25.98 -0.78 -2.18
CA LEU A 22 25.14 0.39 -1.98
C LEU A 22 25.59 1.53 -2.88
N ALA A 23 26.89 1.85 -2.89
CA ALA A 23 27.41 2.95 -3.70
C ALA A 23 27.13 2.75 -5.19
N ARG A 24 27.34 1.54 -5.71
CA ARG A 24 27.05 1.20 -7.12
C ARG A 24 25.55 1.35 -7.44
N ARG A 25 24.67 0.84 -6.58
CA ARG A 25 23.21 0.96 -6.74
C ARG A 25 22.73 2.41 -6.73
N VAL A 26 23.41 3.29 -5.98
CA VAL A 26 23.11 4.72 -5.96
C VAL A 26 23.68 5.42 -7.19
N ALA A 27 24.87 5.03 -7.67
CA ALA A 27 25.53 5.64 -8.81
C ALA A 27 24.77 5.43 -10.14
N GLU A 28 24.26 4.23 -10.36
CA GLU A 28 23.61 3.82 -11.61
C GLU A 28 22.45 4.74 -12.06
N PRO A 29 21.39 4.98 -11.25
CA PRO A 29 20.31 5.87 -11.65
C PRO A 29 20.72 7.35 -11.69
N LEU A 30 21.85 7.72 -11.09
CA LEU A 30 22.38 9.09 -11.16
C LEU A 30 23.16 9.36 -12.45
N GLY A 31 23.50 8.32 -13.22
CA GLY A 31 24.24 8.42 -14.47
C GLY A 31 25.63 9.03 -14.30
N ILE A 32 26.30 8.72 -13.19
CA ILE A 32 27.65 9.24 -12.86
C ILE A 32 28.72 8.14 -12.99
N GLY A 33 29.98 8.51 -12.73
CA GLY A 33 31.09 7.57 -12.76
C GLY A 33 30.97 6.50 -11.68
N ALA A 34 31.70 5.39 -11.88
CA ALA A 34 31.77 4.33 -10.88
C ALA A 34 32.23 4.90 -9.52
N PRO A 35 31.67 4.42 -8.40
CA PRO A 35 32.12 4.84 -7.07
C PRO A 35 33.60 4.52 -6.84
N ASP A 36 34.36 5.47 -6.32
CA ASP A 36 35.76 5.26 -5.92
C ASP A 36 36.00 5.68 -4.46
N ALA A 37 36.16 4.71 -3.58
CA ALA A 37 36.46 4.91 -2.17
C ALA A 37 37.77 5.70 -1.94
N ARG A 38 38.76 5.60 -2.84
CA ARG A 38 40.04 6.32 -2.74
C ARG A 38 39.89 7.79 -3.09
N ALA A 39 38.99 8.12 -4.04
CA ALA A 39 38.69 9.49 -4.41
C ALA A 39 38.03 10.30 -3.28
N ALA A 40 37.45 9.63 -2.27
CA ALA A 40 36.92 10.26 -1.08
C ALA A 40 38.01 10.68 -0.07
N ALA A 41 39.20 10.09 -0.13
CA ALA A 41 40.26 10.31 0.86
C ALA A 41 40.73 11.77 0.90
N GLY A 42 40.91 12.30 2.11
CA GLY A 42 41.36 13.68 2.34
C GLY A 42 40.32 14.77 2.03
N ARG A 43 39.06 14.42 1.75
CA ARG A 43 37.97 15.37 1.52
C ARG A 43 37.09 15.57 2.76
N PRO A 44 36.39 16.71 2.92
CA PRO A 44 35.45 16.91 4.02
C PRO A 44 34.40 15.79 4.11
N GLY A 45 34.20 15.24 5.30
CA GLY A 45 33.27 14.13 5.54
C GLY A 45 33.87 12.73 5.38
N PHE A 46 35.14 12.64 4.97
CA PHE A 46 35.92 11.41 4.98
C PHE A 46 36.42 11.08 6.39
N ARG A 47 36.45 9.80 6.77
CA ARG A 47 36.99 9.33 8.05
C ARG A 47 37.99 8.21 7.78
N ASP A 48 39.28 8.48 8.02
CA ASP A 48 40.37 7.49 7.88
C ASP A 48 40.19 6.29 8.83
N HIS A 49 39.58 6.53 9.99
CA HIS A 49 39.42 5.50 11.01
C HIS A 49 38.14 4.69 10.81
N ARG A 50 38.28 3.47 10.29
CA ARG A 50 37.24 2.44 10.36
C ARG A 50 37.26 1.83 11.77
N ILE A 51 36.23 2.11 12.56
CA ILE A 51 36.01 1.39 13.81
C ILE A 51 35.69 -0.05 13.43
N ALA A 52 36.55 -0.99 13.81
CA ALA A 52 36.29 -2.41 13.62
C ALA A 52 35.14 -2.81 14.56
N SER A 53 33.95 -2.99 13.99
CA SER A 53 32.83 -3.59 14.72
C SER A 53 33.07 -5.09 14.83
N THR A 54 32.85 -5.65 16.03
CA THR A 54 32.81 -7.10 16.23
C THR A 54 31.48 -7.72 15.77
N LEU A 55 30.49 -6.88 15.46
CA LEU A 55 29.16 -7.25 14.99
C LEU A 55 29.04 -6.91 13.50
N GLU A 56 28.72 -7.91 12.68
CA GLU A 56 28.48 -7.74 11.24
C GLU A 56 27.07 -7.18 10.96
N GLU A 57 26.06 -7.67 11.69
CA GLU A 57 24.68 -7.21 11.58
C GLU A 57 23.98 -7.18 12.95
N SER A 58 22.96 -6.32 13.06
CA SER A 58 22.09 -6.26 14.25
C SER A 58 20.64 -6.05 13.82
N ARG A 59 19.79 -7.05 14.09
CA ARG A 59 18.36 -7.00 13.77
C ARG A 59 17.65 -5.81 14.43
N ALA A 60 18.14 -5.35 15.58
CA ALA A 60 17.59 -4.21 16.30
C ALA A 60 17.72 -2.87 15.53
N LEU A 61 18.60 -2.79 14.53
CA LEU A 61 18.74 -1.61 13.66
C LEU A 61 17.77 -1.62 12.47
N SER A 62 17.06 -2.74 12.23
CA SER A 62 16.03 -2.82 11.20
C SER A 62 14.71 -2.22 11.70
N MET A 63 14.00 -1.49 10.85
CA MET A 63 12.59 -1.12 11.09
C MET A 63 11.61 -2.15 10.52
N VAL A 64 12.05 -3.01 9.61
CA VAL A 64 11.21 -4.05 9.02
C VAL A 64 11.04 -5.17 10.03
N ASP A 65 9.79 -5.64 10.19
CA ASP A 65 9.39 -6.72 11.10
C ASP A 65 9.70 -6.49 12.59
N THR A 66 9.76 -5.22 13.03
CA THR A 66 9.95 -4.85 14.44
C THR A 66 8.69 -4.38 15.16
N GLY A 67 7.56 -4.28 14.47
CA GLY A 67 6.27 -3.98 15.07
C GLY A 67 5.69 -5.16 15.86
N ASP A 68 4.73 -4.88 16.74
CA ASP A 68 3.97 -5.88 17.52
C ASP A 68 2.89 -6.60 16.69
N GLY A 69 2.81 -6.33 15.39
CA GLY A 69 1.77 -6.85 14.49
C GLY A 69 0.38 -6.25 14.75
N SER A 70 0.26 -5.22 15.58
CA SER A 70 -1.04 -4.63 15.91
C SER A 70 -1.64 -3.86 14.72
N VAL A 71 -2.95 -4.03 14.55
CA VAL A 71 -3.77 -3.27 13.61
C VAL A 71 -4.55 -2.13 14.27
N LYS A 72 -4.48 -2.01 15.61
CA LYS A 72 -5.17 -0.95 16.35
C LYS A 72 -4.75 0.42 15.84
N THR A 73 -5.70 1.34 15.73
CA THR A 73 -5.54 2.73 15.26
C THR A 73 -5.22 2.90 13.78
N ARG A 74 -4.94 1.81 13.03
CA ARG A 74 -4.73 1.87 11.59
C ARG A 74 -6.00 2.31 10.88
N LYS A 75 -5.84 3.03 9.77
CA LYS A 75 -6.95 3.61 9.00
C LYS A 75 -7.17 2.86 7.69
N VAL A 76 -8.40 2.42 7.45
CA VAL A 76 -8.81 1.75 6.21
C VAL A 76 -9.80 2.61 5.44
N ALA A 77 -9.51 2.82 4.16
CA ALA A 77 -10.46 3.44 3.23
C ALA A 77 -11.39 2.38 2.66
N ILE A 78 -12.71 2.60 2.74
CA ILE A 78 -13.75 1.79 2.11
C ILE A 78 -14.25 2.57 0.90
N LEU A 79 -13.97 2.09 -0.31
CA LEU A 79 -14.30 2.81 -1.54
C LEU A 79 -15.76 2.54 -1.90
N VAL A 80 -16.55 3.60 -2.08
CA VAL A 80 -17.96 3.49 -2.43
C VAL A 80 -18.33 4.34 -3.64
N ALA A 81 -19.32 3.86 -4.38
CA ALA A 81 -19.99 4.57 -5.46
C ALA A 81 -21.46 4.11 -5.49
N ASP A 82 -22.29 4.78 -6.28
CA ASP A 82 -23.68 4.34 -6.48
C ASP A 82 -23.68 2.92 -7.08
N GLY A 83 -24.43 2.01 -6.47
CA GLY A 83 -24.53 0.61 -6.89
C GLY A 83 -23.58 -0.38 -6.19
N VAL A 84 -22.79 0.05 -5.20
CA VAL A 84 -22.00 -0.89 -4.37
C VAL A 84 -22.90 -1.70 -3.44
N ASP A 85 -22.49 -2.93 -3.14
CA ASP A 85 -23.19 -3.78 -2.17
C ASP A 85 -22.65 -3.55 -0.74
N SER A 86 -23.34 -2.68 0.00
CA SER A 86 -23.04 -2.41 1.42
C SER A 86 -23.26 -3.60 2.34
N ALA A 87 -24.10 -4.57 1.97
CA ALA A 87 -24.43 -5.70 2.85
C ALA A 87 -23.22 -6.64 2.96
N SER A 88 -22.53 -6.89 1.83
CA SER A 88 -21.29 -7.68 1.81
C SER A 88 -20.15 -7.09 2.67
N LEU A 89 -20.14 -5.77 2.87
CA LEU A 89 -19.10 -5.08 3.64
C LEU A 89 -19.33 -5.10 5.14
N LYS A 90 -20.59 -5.07 5.58
CA LYS A 90 -20.92 -4.80 6.97
C LYS A 90 -20.20 -5.75 7.94
N PRO A 91 -20.22 -7.09 7.75
CA PRO A 91 -19.54 -8.00 8.67
C PRO A 91 -18.02 -7.84 8.68
N ILE A 92 -17.40 -7.55 7.52
CA ILE A 92 -15.94 -7.34 7.41
C ILE A 92 -15.56 -6.05 8.16
N ARG A 93 -16.30 -4.97 7.92
CA ARG A 93 -16.10 -3.67 8.58
C ARG A 93 -16.23 -3.81 10.10
N GLU A 94 -17.31 -4.43 10.57
CA GLU A 94 -17.54 -4.65 12.01
C GLU A 94 -16.42 -5.47 12.65
N ALA A 95 -15.93 -6.52 11.97
CA ALA A 95 -14.85 -7.36 12.47
C ALA A 95 -13.52 -6.59 12.61
N ILE A 96 -13.15 -5.79 11.60
CA ILE A 96 -11.89 -5.02 11.67
C ILE A 96 -12.00 -3.82 12.63
N GLU A 97 -13.17 -3.17 12.72
CA GLU A 97 -13.42 -2.11 13.71
C GLU A 97 -13.37 -2.66 15.14
N ALA A 98 -13.89 -3.87 15.39
CA ALA A 98 -13.77 -4.56 16.67
C ALA A 98 -12.31 -4.85 17.06
N ALA A 99 -11.41 -5.03 16.09
CA ALA A 99 -9.97 -5.16 16.31
C ALA A 99 -9.26 -3.80 16.52
N GLY A 100 -9.99 -2.67 16.49
CA GLY A 100 -9.50 -1.32 16.71
C GLY A 100 -9.04 -0.59 15.45
N VAL A 101 -9.36 -1.10 14.26
CA VAL A 101 -9.12 -0.40 12.98
C VAL A 101 -10.16 0.71 12.81
N THR A 102 -9.75 1.88 12.32
CA THR A 102 -10.66 2.98 11.98
C THR A 102 -11.02 2.93 10.51
N CYS A 103 -12.28 2.69 10.17
CA CYS A 103 -12.74 2.72 8.78
C CYS A 103 -13.29 4.10 8.40
N LYS A 104 -13.04 4.51 7.15
CA LYS A 104 -13.63 5.70 6.54
C LYS A 104 -14.22 5.37 5.18
N VAL A 105 -15.46 5.79 4.95
CA VAL A 105 -16.17 5.60 3.69
C VAL A 105 -15.79 6.72 2.73
N ILE A 106 -15.08 6.37 1.66
CA ILE A 106 -14.57 7.33 0.68
C ILE A 106 -15.31 7.17 -0.64
N GLY A 107 -15.85 8.27 -1.15
CA GLY A 107 -16.68 8.26 -2.36
C GLY A 107 -16.34 9.39 -3.34
N PRO A 108 -17.09 9.50 -4.45
CA PRO A 108 -16.87 10.54 -5.45
C PRO A 108 -17.35 11.93 -4.98
N ARG A 109 -18.27 11.98 -4.02
CA ARG A 109 -18.88 13.22 -3.48
C ARG A 109 -19.30 13.01 -2.03
N LEU A 110 -19.42 14.11 -1.28
CA LEU A 110 -19.99 14.11 0.06
C LEU A 110 -21.51 13.85 0.03
N GLY A 111 -22.10 13.66 1.22
CA GLY A 111 -23.49 13.24 1.38
C GLY A 111 -23.60 11.73 1.26
N THR A 112 -24.60 11.25 0.53
CA THR A 112 -24.87 9.81 0.43
C THR A 112 -24.72 9.24 -0.98
N VAL A 113 -24.31 7.98 -1.06
CA VAL A 113 -24.41 7.14 -2.26
C VAL A 113 -25.47 6.06 -2.08
N ALA A 114 -26.17 5.70 -3.14
CA ALA A 114 -27.20 4.66 -3.11
C ALA A 114 -26.56 3.28 -3.35
N SER A 115 -26.69 2.36 -2.40
CA SER A 115 -26.25 0.98 -2.55
C SER A 115 -27.06 0.22 -3.61
N ALA A 116 -26.60 -0.97 -3.99
CA ALA A 116 -27.35 -1.88 -4.86
C ALA A 116 -28.78 -2.18 -4.34
N SER A 117 -28.94 -2.22 -3.00
CA SER A 117 -30.24 -2.39 -2.32
C SER A 117 -30.99 -1.07 -2.08
N LYS A 118 -30.59 0.03 -2.73
CA LYS A 118 -31.14 1.39 -2.61
C LYS A 118 -31.07 1.98 -1.20
N ARG A 119 -30.22 1.43 -0.33
CA ARG A 119 -29.91 2.04 0.98
C ARG A 119 -28.92 3.17 0.80
N GLN A 120 -29.07 4.23 1.57
CA GLN A 120 -28.13 5.34 1.57
C GLN A 120 -26.90 4.98 2.40
N ILE A 121 -25.71 5.23 1.84
CA ILE A 121 -24.42 5.09 2.53
C ILE A 121 -23.84 6.50 2.66
N GLU A 122 -23.64 6.95 3.90
CA GLU A 122 -22.96 8.21 4.18
C GLU A 122 -21.48 8.15 3.77
N VAL A 123 -21.01 9.17 3.08
CA VAL A 123 -19.63 9.33 2.64
C VAL A 123 -18.90 10.25 3.62
N ASP A 124 -17.86 9.73 4.26
CA ASP A 124 -17.03 10.48 5.21
C ASP A 124 -16.18 11.55 4.50
N ALA A 125 -15.62 11.22 3.34
CA ALA A 125 -14.80 12.13 2.55
C ALA A 125 -14.75 11.73 1.07
N THR A 126 -14.34 12.67 0.21
CA THR A 126 -14.15 12.38 -1.21
C THR A 126 -12.77 11.79 -1.50
N PHE A 127 -12.62 11.10 -2.62
CA PHE A 127 -11.30 10.59 -3.07
C PHE A 127 -10.25 11.72 -3.14
N ALA A 128 -10.64 12.90 -3.62
CA ALA A 128 -9.76 14.06 -3.71
C ALA A 128 -9.43 14.69 -2.35
N ALA A 129 -10.41 14.75 -1.42
CA ALA A 129 -10.18 15.32 -0.10
C ALA A 129 -9.36 14.39 0.81
N MET A 130 -9.53 13.08 0.64
CA MET A 130 -8.75 12.09 1.35
C MET A 130 -8.11 11.05 0.43
N PRO A 131 -6.97 11.36 -0.22
CA PRO A 131 -6.25 10.41 -1.07
C PRO A 131 -5.71 9.20 -0.31
N SER A 132 -5.25 8.18 -1.05
CA SER A 132 -4.87 6.90 -0.45
C SER A 132 -3.79 7.06 0.62
N VAL A 133 -2.85 8.00 0.46
CA VAL A 133 -1.73 8.26 1.39
C VAL A 133 -2.16 8.53 2.83
N MET A 134 -3.42 8.92 3.08
CA MET A 134 -3.95 9.11 4.43
C MET A 134 -4.44 7.83 5.11
N PHE A 135 -4.37 6.70 4.40
CA PHE A 135 -4.82 5.39 4.85
C PHE A 135 -3.69 4.34 4.79
N ASP A 136 -3.78 3.37 5.68
CA ASP A 136 -2.88 2.23 5.76
C ASP A 136 -3.27 1.11 4.79
N ALA A 137 -4.56 0.98 4.48
CA ALA A 137 -5.09 -0.04 3.58
C ALA A 137 -6.42 0.36 2.92
N VAL A 138 -6.82 -0.44 1.93
CA VAL A 138 -7.97 -0.19 1.05
C VAL A 138 -8.90 -1.40 1.05
N LEU A 139 -10.21 -1.16 1.17
CA LEU A 139 -11.26 -2.17 1.04
C LEU A 139 -12.22 -1.76 -0.09
N VAL A 140 -12.40 -2.65 -1.06
CA VAL A 140 -13.30 -2.47 -2.20
C VAL A 140 -14.47 -3.46 -2.10
N PRO A 141 -15.72 -2.98 -2.01
CA PRO A 141 -16.91 -3.84 -1.89
C PRO A 141 -17.23 -4.67 -3.13
N ALA A 142 -18.23 -5.53 -2.97
CA ALA A 142 -18.98 -6.11 -4.09
C ALA A 142 -19.95 -5.07 -4.71
N GLY A 143 -20.67 -5.46 -5.76
CA GLY A 143 -21.67 -4.62 -6.43
C GLY A 143 -21.24 -4.18 -7.81
N LYS A 144 -21.72 -4.90 -8.83
CA LYS A 144 -21.34 -4.74 -10.24
C LYS A 144 -21.38 -3.30 -10.74
N ASP A 145 -22.50 -2.60 -10.51
CA ASP A 145 -22.69 -1.23 -11.00
C ASP A 145 -21.77 -0.23 -10.28
N GLY A 146 -21.59 -0.40 -8.97
CA GLY A 146 -20.66 0.40 -8.18
C GLY A 146 -19.21 0.21 -8.62
N ILE A 147 -18.81 -1.02 -8.91
CA ILE A 147 -17.46 -1.30 -9.43
C ILE A 147 -17.26 -0.72 -10.83
N ALA A 148 -18.27 -0.81 -11.70
CA ALA A 148 -18.22 -0.16 -13.01
C ALA A 148 -18.07 1.36 -12.88
N ALA A 149 -18.79 1.99 -11.93
CA ALA A 149 -18.68 3.42 -11.64
C ALA A 149 -17.29 3.79 -11.09
N LEU A 150 -16.75 3.00 -10.16
CA LEU A 150 -15.38 3.21 -9.64
C LEU A 150 -14.33 3.07 -10.73
N ALA A 151 -14.44 2.08 -11.62
CA ALA A 151 -13.52 1.87 -12.73
C ALA A 151 -13.53 3.01 -13.77
N GLN A 152 -14.64 3.75 -13.87
CA GLN A 152 -14.77 4.93 -14.74
C GLN A 152 -14.41 6.24 -14.03
N ASN A 153 -14.12 6.20 -12.72
CA ASN A 153 -13.74 7.37 -11.95
C ASN A 153 -12.21 7.45 -11.81
N GLY A 154 -11.60 8.46 -12.42
CA GLY A 154 -10.14 8.63 -12.41
C GLY A 154 -9.53 8.72 -11.02
N ASP A 155 -10.20 9.39 -10.06
CA ASP A 155 -9.71 9.53 -8.69
C ASP A 155 -9.75 8.19 -7.95
N ALA A 156 -10.82 7.40 -8.11
CA ALA A 156 -10.93 6.07 -7.52
C ALA A 156 -9.90 5.10 -8.10
N VAL A 157 -9.70 5.14 -9.42
CA VAL A 157 -8.67 4.38 -10.14
C VAL A 157 -7.29 4.75 -9.61
N HIS A 158 -6.97 6.03 -9.54
CA HIS A 158 -5.70 6.52 -8.99
C HIS A 158 -5.54 6.09 -7.53
N PHE A 159 -6.59 6.16 -6.71
CA PHE A 159 -6.56 5.74 -5.31
C PHE A 159 -6.07 4.31 -5.13
N VAL A 160 -6.63 3.37 -5.91
CA VAL A 160 -6.27 1.95 -5.83
C VAL A 160 -4.86 1.71 -6.37
N MET A 161 -4.49 2.35 -7.49
CA MET A 161 -3.13 2.25 -8.05
C MET A 161 -2.08 2.83 -7.10
N GLU A 162 -2.35 3.96 -6.46
CA GLU A 162 -1.47 4.60 -5.48
C GLU A 162 -1.32 3.73 -4.24
N ALA A 163 -2.41 3.15 -3.73
CA ALA A 163 -2.34 2.18 -2.65
C ALA A 163 -1.53 0.94 -3.03
N PHE A 164 -1.66 0.48 -4.27
CA PHE A 164 -0.91 -0.66 -4.78
C PHE A 164 0.59 -0.34 -4.86
N LYS A 165 0.96 0.78 -5.49
CA LYS A 165 2.35 1.25 -5.64
C LYS A 165 3.01 1.48 -4.29
N HIS A 166 2.26 1.95 -3.30
CA HIS A 166 2.74 2.13 -1.94
C HIS A 166 2.73 0.84 -1.10
N CYS A 167 2.58 -0.34 -1.70
CA CYS A 167 2.65 -1.63 -1.00
C CYS A 167 1.62 -1.80 0.14
N LYS A 168 0.48 -1.10 0.09
CA LYS A 168 -0.59 -1.22 1.11
C LYS A 168 -1.38 -2.49 0.92
N ALA A 169 -1.98 -3.01 2.00
CA ALA A 169 -2.95 -4.09 1.89
C ALA A 169 -4.21 -3.59 1.13
N ILE A 170 -4.70 -4.39 0.19
CA ILE A 170 -5.92 -4.11 -0.56
C ILE A 170 -6.81 -5.34 -0.50
N CYS A 171 -8.01 -5.18 0.06
CA CYS A 171 -9.02 -6.22 0.09
C CYS A 171 -10.12 -5.92 -0.93
N THR A 172 -10.50 -6.92 -1.71
CA THR A 172 -11.58 -6.83 -2.68
C THR A 172 -12.56 -7.97 -2.49
N VAL A 173 -13.86 -7.66 -2.58
CA VAL A 173 -14.95 -8.62 -2.35
C VAL A 173 -15.82 -8.71 -3.58
N GLY A 174 -16.20 -9.93 -3.99
CA GLY A 174 -17.12 -10.20 -5.09
C GLY A 174 -16.69 -9.53 -6.40
N GLU A 175 -17.54 -8.67 -6.95
CA GLU A 175 -17.26 -7.93 -8.17
C GLU A 175 -16.09 -6.93 -8.03
N GLY A 176 -15.66 -6.57 -6.81
CA GLY A 176 -14.52 -5.70 -6.57
C GLY A 176 -13.22 -6.20 -7.18
N VAL A 177 -13.09 -7.52 -7.38
CA VAL A 177 -11.98 -8.14 -8.12
C VAL A 177 -11.92 -7.64 -9.57
N GLY A 178 -13.06 -7.27 -10.15
CA GLY A 178 -13.14 -6.65 -11.47
C GLY A 178 -12.40 -5.32 -11.57
N LEU A 179 -12.35 -4.55 -10.47
CA LEU A 179 -11.56 -3.31 -10.43
C LEU A 179 -10.06 -3.61 -10.56
N LEU A 180 -9.55 -4.58 -9.80
CA LEU A 180 -8.14 -4.97 -9.89
C LEU A 180 -7.77 -5.46 -11.30
N ARG A 181 -8.66 -6.24 -11.95
CA ARG A 181 -8.44 -6.69 -13.33
C ARG A 181 -8.44 -5.52 -14.32
N ALA A 182 -9.37 -4.58 -14.19
CA ALA A 182 -9.42 -3.39 -15.05
C ALA A 182 -8.14 -2.55 -14.92
N LEU A 183 -7.53 -2.54 -13.73
CA LEU A 183 -6.28 -1.85 -13.43
C LEU A 183 -5.02 -2.68 -13.73
N GLN A 184 -5.16 -3.92 -14.24
CA GLN A 184 -4.04 -4.85 -14.47
C GLN A 184 -3.22 -5.15 -13.20
N LEU A 185 -3.88 -5.16 -12.04
CA LEU A 185 -3.29 -5.43 -10.72
C LEU A 185 -3.62 -6.85 -10.20
N GLY A 186 -4.51 -7.57 -10.87
CA GLY A 186 -5.18 -8.77 -10.37
C GLY A 186 -4.83 -10.08 -11.08
N ASP A 187 -3.56 -10.26 -11.48
CA ASP A 187 -3.10 -11.53 -12.03
C ASP A 187 -3.12 -12.65 -10.98
N GLU A 188 -3.24 -13.90 -11.45
CA GLU A 188 -3.16 -15.10 -10.61
C GLU A 188 -1.73 -15.67 -10.65
N PRO A 189 -1.13 -16.00 -9.50
CA PRO A 189 -1.65 -15.82 -8.15
C PRO A 189 -1.68 -14.35 -7.72
N ALA A 190 -2.62 -14.01 -6.84
CA ALA A 190 -2.79 -12.64 -6.34
C ALA A 190 -1.46 -12.06 -5.80
N ALA A 191 -1.13 -10.83 -6.20
CA ALA A 191 0.07 -10.15 -5.74
C ALA A 191 0.08 -9.99 -4.21
N ALA A 192 1.27 -9.94 -3.62
CA ALA A 192 1.44 -9.83 -2.18
C ALA A 192 0.64 -8.66 -1.58
N GLY A 193 -0.15 -8.95 -0.54
CA GLY A 193 -1.01 -7.98 0.14
C GLY A 193 -2.36 -7.70 -0.52
N LEU A 194 -2.68 -8.39 -1.62
CA LEU A 194 -4.03 -8.43 -2.16
C LEU A 194 -4.82 -9.55 -1.48
N VAL A 195 -5.93 -9.21 -0.85
CA VAL A 195 -6.90 -10.16 -0.31
C VAL A 195 -8.10 -10.17 -1.25
N VAL A 196 -8.26 -11.27 -1.99
CA VAL A 196 -9.23 -11.40 -3.10
C VAL A 196 -10.31 -12.40 -2.72
N ALA A 197 -11.47 -11.90 -2.31
CA ALA A 197 -12.64 -12.72 -2.01
C ALA A 197 -13.56 -12.79 -3.22
N LYS A 198 -13.47 -13.86 -4.02
CA LYS A 198 -14.20 -13.98 -5.30
C LYS A 198 -15.73 -14.07 -5.14
N THR A 199 -16.21 -14.59 -4.02
CA THR A 199 -17.65 -14.74 -3.76
C THR A 199 -18.12 -13.62 -2.84
N PRO A 200 -19.17 -12.87 -3.20
CA PRO A 200 -19.81 -11.93 -2.30
C PRO A 200 -20.24 -12.62 -0.99
N VAL A 201 -20.09 -11.95 0.15
CA VAL A 201 -20.62 -12.43 1.43
C VAL A 201 -22.14 -12.21 1.45
N THR A 202 -22.89 -13.12 0.83
CA THR A 202 -24.35 -12.94 0.59
C THR A 202 -25.24 -13.80 1.48
N ASN A 203 -24.70 -14.70 2.30
CA ASN A 203 -25.55 -15.60 3.07
C ASN A 203 -26.01 -14.93 4.37
N LEU A 204 -27.26 -14.46 4.37
CA LEU A 204 -28.02 -14.07 5.57
C LEU A 204 -27.95 -15.20 6.62
N GLY A 205 -27.00 -15.11 7.55
CA GLY A 205 -26.86 -16.02 8.69
C GLY A 205 -25.51 -16.72 8.82
N ASP A 206 -24.70 -16.82 7.76
CA ASP A 206 -23.36 -17.41 7.81
C ASP A 206 -22.29 -16.36 7.49
N ASN A 207 -21.73 -15.77 8.54
CA ASN A 207 -20.67 -14.77 8.45
C ASN A 207 -19.26 -15.38 8.41
N THR A 208 -19.12 -16.71 8.38
CA THR A 208 -17.81 -17.38 8.47
C THR A 208 -16.84 -16.91 7.39
N ALA A 209 -17.33 -16.80 6.15
CA ALA A 209 -16.53 -16.29 5.03
C ALA A 209 -16.09 -14.84 5.25
N ALA A 210 -16.99 -13.97 5.74
CA ALA A 210 -16.67 -12.58 6.04
C ALA A 210 -15.62 -12.44 7.15
N LEU A 211 -15.74 -13.25 8.20
CA LEU A 211 -14.79 -13.26 9.31
C LEU A 211 -13.42 -13.76 8.86
N GLN A 212 -13.38 -14.75 7.96
CA GLN A 212 -12.13 -15.20 7.37
C GLN A 212 -11.49 -14.10 6.52
N ILE A 213 -12.26 -13.42 5.66
CA ILE A 213 -11.77 -12.29 4.86
C ILE A 213 -11.23 -11.17 5.75
N ALA A 214 -11.95 -10.84 6.83
CA ALA A 214 -11.50 -9.84 7.81
C ALA A 214 -10.19 -10.27 8.49
N THR A 215 -10.07 -11.56 8.84
CA THR A 215 -8.85 -12.13 9.44
C THR A 215 -7.68 -12.04 8.48
N ASP A 216 -7.85 -12.46 7.22
CA ASP A 216 -6.81 -12.40 6.20
C ASP A 216 -6.40 -10.95 5.90
N PHE A 217 -7.38 -10.04 5.86
CA PHE A 217 -7.12 -8.62 5.64
C PHE A 217 -6.40 -7.96 6.82
N MET A 218 -6.75 -8.31 8.06
CA MET A 218 -6.01 -7.86 9.24
C MET A 218 -4.60 -8.43 9.28
N ALA A 219 -4.39 -9.69 8.87
CA ALA A 219 -3.07 -10.29 8.76
C ALA A 219 -2.20 -9.57 7.72
N ALA A 220 -2.78 -9.20 6.57
CA ALA A 220 -2.10 -8.37 5.58
C ALA A 220 -1.75 -6.98 6.14
N LEU A 221 -2.71 -6.32 6.79
CA LEU A 221 -2.53 -5.01 7.40
C LEU A 221 -1.49 -5.00 8.53
N ALA A 222 -1.41 -6.08 9.31
CA ALA A 222 -0.45 -6.25 10.40
C ALA A 222 1.01 -6.23 9.93
N ARG A 223 1.27 -6.64 8.68
CA ARG A 223 2.61 -6.59 8.05
C ARG A 223 3.06 -5.17 7.69
N HIS A 224 2.24 -4.16 7.97
CA HIS A 224 2.44 -2.75 7.63
C HIS A 224 2.44 -2.45 6.13
N ARG A 225 3.34 -3.07 5.36
CA ARG A 225 3.45 -2.98 3.91
C ARG A 225 3.97 -4.30 3.34
N HIS A 226 3.68 -4.55 2.07
CA HIS A 226 4.08 -5.75 1.34
C HIS A 226 5.26 -5.44 0.42
N TRP A 227 6.46 -5.41 0.98
CA TRP A 227 7.71 -5.06 0.29
C TRP A 227 8.08 -6.02 -0.83
N GLU A 228 7.58 -7.26 -0.77
CA GLU A 228 7.77 -8.30 -1.76
C GLU A 228 6.85 -8.16 -2.99
N ARG A 229 5.99 -7.13 -3.03
CA ARG A 229 5.08 -6.88 -4.15
C ARG A 229 5.88 -6.57 -5.43
N VAL A 230 5.64 -7.36 -6.46
CA VAL A 230 6.26 -7.22 -7.78
C VAL A 230 5.47 -6.27 -8.68
N GLY A 231 6.11 -5.76 -9.73
CA GLY A 231 5.44 -4.93 -10.76
C GLY A 231 5.11 -3.50 -10.35
N ILE A 232 5.54 -3.05 -9.16
CA ILE A 232 5.23 -1.71 -8.64
C ILE A 232 5.78 -0.57 -9.51
N ASP A 233 6.92 -0.79 -10.19
CA ASP A 233 7.57 0.23 -11.03
C ASP A 233 6.77 0.56 -12.28
N ALA A 234 5.90 -0.35 -12.73
CA ALA A 234 5.03 -0.14 -13.89
C ALA A 234 3.77 0.67 -13.56
N ILE A 235 3.49 0.92 -12.27
CA ILE A 235 2.24 1.54 -11.84
C ILE A 235 2.34 3.08 -11.89
N PRO A 236 1.49 3.75 -12.69
CA PRO A 236 1.42 5.20 -12.74
C PRO A 236 0.60 5.70 -11.54
N ALA A 237 1.30 5.96 -10.44
CA ALA A 237 0.76 6.69 -9.29
C ALA A 237 1.76 7.72 -8.82
#